data_AF-A0A2X1RF87-F1
#
_entry.id   AF-A0A2X1RF87-F1
#
_cell.length_a   1.000
_cell.length_b   1.000
_cell.length_c   1.000
_cell.angle_alpha   90.00
_cell.angle_beta   90.00
_cell.angle_gamma   90.00
#
_symmetry.space_group_name_H-M   'P 1'
#
loop_
_entity.id
_entity.type
_entity.pdbx_description
1 polymer ?
#
loop_
_entity_poly.entity_id
_entity_poly.type
_entity_poly.pdbx_seq_one_letter_code
_entity_poly.pdbx_strand_id
1 'polypeptide(L)'
;MSGPLKVGNSLVDAFTLQYYEGFPKDQVAWGEIASDKQWQVLSKLKNGYQDSLLPRWRWRKTSPNRWLNISITRWWARSQQGEVTLLVGHDSNIASLLTALDFKPYQLPGQYERTPIGGKLLFQRWHDSAGNRDLMKIEYVYQSTEQLRNADALTLQTPPQRVTLALNGCPVDDQGFCPLETFKKVINEAAK
;
A
#
# COMPACT_ATOMS: atom_id res chain seq x y z
N MET A 1 -17.89 11.75 0.44
CA MET A 1 -18.28 11.77 1.85
C MET A 1 -18.25 13.20 2.39
N SER A 2 -19.14 13.51 3.32
CA SER A 2 -19.20 14.77 4.09
C SER A 2 -19.32 14.42 5.58
N GLY A 3 -18.97 15.34 6.48
CA GLY A 3 -19.06 15.13 7.93
C GLY A 3 -17.70 14.96 8.65
N PRO A 4 -17.73 14.58 9.94
CA PRO A 4 -16.58 14.69 10.84
C PRO A 4 -15.40 13.82 10.41
N LEU A 5 -15.64 12.67 9.79
CA LEU A 5 -14.57 11.80 9.29
C LEU A 5 -13.75 12.47 8.17
N LYS A 6 -14.38 13.26 7.30
CA LYS A 6 -13.68 14.02 6.26
C LYS A 6 -12.82 15.12 6.88
N VAL A 7 -13.35 15.85 7.86
CA VAL A 7 -12.61 16.89 8.60
C VAL A 7 -11.40 16.29 9.31
N GLY A 8 -11.61 15.18 10.02
CA GLY A 8 -10.53 14.44 10.68
C GLY A 8 -9.45 13.97 9.71
N ASN A 9 -9.83 13.40 8.57
CA ASN A 9 -8.88 13.04 7.52
C ASN A 9 -8.09 14.25 7.02
N SER A 10 -8.78 15.34 6.62
CA SER A 10 -8.12 16.53 6.08
C SER A 10 -7.09 17.14 7.04
N LEU A 11 -7.43 17.25 8.33
CA LEU A 11 -6.53 17.83 9.33
C LEU A 11 -5.34 16.90 9.60
N VAL A 12 -5.59 15.62 9.84
CA VAL A 12 -4.52 14.65 10.15
C VAL A 12 -3.58 14.46 8.96
N ASP A 13 -4.10 14.49 7.73
CA ASP A 13 -3.28 14.45 6.52
C ASP A 13 -2.37 15.68 6.43
N ALA A 14 -2.89 16.89 6.68
CA ALA A 14 -2.09 18.11 6.72
C ALA A 14 -0.99 18.04 7.80
N PHE A 15 -1.30 17.57 9.01
CA PHE A 15 -0.30 17.42 10.07
C PHE A 15 0.77 16.40 9.71
N THR A 16 0.37 15.27 9.11
CA THR A 16 1.29 14.23 8.65
C THR A 16 2.27 14.79 7.62
N LEU A 17 1.79 15.56 6.64
CA LEU A 17 2.63 16.19 5.63
C LEU A 17 3.55 17.27 6.21
N GLN A 18 3.09 18.10 7.16
CA GLN A 18 3.95 19.03 7.88
C GLN A 18 5.11 18.30 8.57
N TYR A 19 4.83 17.15 9.19
CA TYR A 19 5.86 16.34 9.85
C TYR A 19 6.91 15.84 8.86
N TYR A 20 6.48 15.31 7.71
CA TYR A 20 7.40 14.79 6.68
C TYR A 20 8.19 15.89 5.98
N GLU A 21 7.60 17.05 5.76
CA GLU A 21 8.26 18.21 5.15
C GLU A 21 9.33 18.82 6.09
N GLY A 22 9.49 18.29 7.29
CA GLY A 22 10.55 18.72 8.21
C GLY A 22 10.25 20.03 8.92
N PHE A 23 8.98 20.46 8.98
CA PHE A 23 8.59 21.65 9.74
C PHE A 23 9.09 21.54 11.20
N PRO A 24 9.51 22.65 11.82
CA PRO A 24 9.78 22.70 13.25
C PRO A 24 8.62 22.09 14.06
N LYS A 25 8.93 21.39 15.16
CA LYS A 25 7.92 20.62 15.90
C LYS A 25 6.76 21.48 16.41
N ASP A 26 7.03 22.73 16.76
CA ASP A 26 6.06 23.74 17.17
C ASP A 26 5.17 24.25 16.01
N GLN A 27 5.52 23.96 14.77
CA GLN A 27 4.70 24.28 13.58
C GLN A 27 3.92 23.08 13.05
N VAL A 28 4.34 21.85 13.38
CA VAL A 28 3.57 20.64 13.07
C VAL A 28 2.38 20.57 14.04
N ALA A 29 1.16 20.77 13.52
CA ALA A 29 -0.06 20.84 14.33
C ALA A 29 0.09 21.79 15.54
N TRP A 30 0.82 22.89 15.36
CA TRP A 30 1.13 23.88 16.41
C TRP A 30 1.83 23.30 17.66
N GLY A 31 2.52 22.15 17.53
CA GLY A 31 3.19 21.48 18.66
C GLY A 31 2.28 20.62 19.54
N GLU A 32 0.99 20.52 19.22
CA GLU A 32 0.00 19.81 20.05
C GLU A 32 0.14 18.27 19.96
N ILE A 33 0.75 17.77 18.89
CA ILE A 33 1.04 16.33 18.72
C ILE A 33 2.44 16.05 19.26
N ALA A 34 2.51 15.71 20.55
CA ALA A 34 3.77 15.58 21.28
C ALA A 34 4.28 14.13 21.44
N SER A 35 3.47 13.13 21.07
CA SER A 35 3.80 11.70 21.30
C SER A 35 3.42 10.79 20.13
N ASP A 36 4.18 9.71 19.98
CA ASP A 36 3.90 8.62 19.03
C ASP A 36 2.49 8.04 19.24
N LYS A 37 2.04 7.90 20.49
CA LYS A 37 0.69 7.42 20.80
C LYS A 37 -0.40 8.36 20.25
N GLN A 38 -0.21 9.68 20.32
CA GLN A 38 -1.15 10.63 19.72
C GLN A 38 -1.18 10.48 18.20
N TRP A 39 -0.01 10.35 17.55
CA TRP A 39 0.07 10.06 16.12
C TRP A 39 -0.70 8.79 15.76
N GLN A 40 -0.44 7.68 16.45
CA GLN A 40 -1.12 6.41 16.19
C GLN A 40 -2.65 6.52 16.32
N VAL A 41 -3.15 7.29 17.29
CA VAL A 41 -4.60 7.49 17.47
C VAL A 41 -5.16 8.40 16.37
N LEU A 42 -4.51 9.52 16.08
CA LEU A 42 -4.96 10.48 15.06
C LEU A 42 -4.94 9.88 13.65
N SER A 43 -3.88 9.15 13.29
CA SER A 43 -3.74 8.50 11.99
C SER A 43 -4.84 7.47 11.72
N LYS A 44 -5.56 6.97 12.74
CA LYS A 44 -6.77 6.15 12.52
C LYS A 44 -7.88 6.90 11.80
N LEU A 45 -7.97 8.24 11.92
CA LEU A 45 -8.95 9.04 11.18
C LEU A 45 -8.64 9.04 9.68
N LYS A 46 -7.37 9.27 9.32
CA LYS A 46 -6.90 9.21 7.93
C LYS A 46 -7.06 7.80 7.34
N ASN A 47 -6.53 6.79 8.03
CA ASN A 47 -6.59 5.41 7.58
C ASN A 47 -8.05 4.90 7.50
N GLY A 48 -8.87 5.21 8.51
CA GLY A 48 -10.27 4.83 8.55
C GLY A 48 -11.14 5.55 7.50
N TYR A 49 -10.80 6.79 7.13
CA TYR A 49 -11.43 7.48 6.01
C TYR A 49 -11.15 6.75 4.69
N GLN A 50 -9.88 6.38 4.43
CA GLN A 50 -9.51 5.60 3.25
C GLN A 50 -10.26 4.24 3.22
N ASP A 51 -10.29 3.51 4.33
CA ASP A 51 -11.03 2.25 4.43
C ASP A 51 -12.52 2.40 4.13
N SER A 52 -13.13 3.49 4.61
CA SER A 52 -14.57 3.71 4.51
C SER A 52 -15.02 4.10 3.10
N LEU A 53 -14.12 4.67 2.29
CA LEU A 53 -14.38 5.00 0.90
C LEU A 53 -14.30 3.79 -0.03
N LEU A 54 -13.64 2.71 0.42
CA LEU A 54 -13.43 1.53 -0.40
C LEU A 54 -14.43 0.43 -0.04
N PRO A 55 -15.08 -0.19 -1.05
CA PRO A 55 -15.97 -1.31 -0.78
C PRO A 55 -15.17 -2.47 -0.19
N ARG A 56 -15.60 -3.01 0.97
CA ARG A 56 -14.95 -4.20 1.53
C ARG A 56 -14.98 -5.34 0.52
N TRP A 57 -13.95 -6.19 0.52
CA TRP A 57 -13.81 -7.29 -0.44
C TRP A 57 -15.09 -8.14 -0.57
N ARG A 58 -15.78 -8.41 0.54
CA ARG A 58 -17.02 -9.22 0.58
C ARG A 58 -18.15 -8.63 -0.28
N TRP A 59 -18.28 -7.31 -0.29
CA TRP A 59 -19.28 -6.60 -1.09
C TRP A 59 -18.93 -6.58 -2.58
N ARG A 60 -17.66 -6.79 -2.94
CA ARG A 60 -17.25 -6.91 -4.35
C ARG A 60 -17.81 -8.18 -4.99
N LYS A 61 -17.86 -9.30 -4.27
CA LYS A 61 -18.41 -10.56 -4.80
C LYS A 61 -19.90 -10.44 -5.17
N THR A 62 -20.63 -9.57 -4.50
CA THR A 62 -22.07 -9.37 -4.72
C THR A 62 -22.40 -8.13 -5.55
N SER A 63 -21.45 -7.21 -5.74
CA SER A 63 -21.58 -6.02 -6.60
C SER A 63 -20.23 -5.69 -7.26
N PRO A 64 -19.95 -6.28 -8.45
CA PRO A 64 -18.69 -6.05 -9.16
C PRO A 64 -18.56 -4.57 -9.55
N ASN A 65 -17.51 -3.90 -9.06
CA ASN A 65 -17.23 -2.54 -9.46
C ASN A 65 -16.51 -2.55 -10.82
N ARG A 66 -17.28 -2.34 -11.89
CA ARG A 66 -16.78 -2.34 -13.28
C ARG A 66 -15.57 -1.43 -13.50
N TRP A 67 -15.48 -0.28 -12.81
CA TRP A 67 -14.33 0.62 -12.91
C TRP A 67 -13.06 0.00 -12.32
N LEU A 68 -13.19 -0.69 -11.19
CA LEU A 68 -12.09 -1.36 -10.53
C LEU A 68 -11.58 -2.53 -11.38
N ASN A 69 -12.48 -3.32 -11.96
CA ASN A 69 -12.13 -4.45 -12.84
C ASN A 69 -11.36 -3.95 -14.08
N ILE A 70 -11.86 -2.91 -14.76
CA ILE A 70 -11.15 -2.29 -15.90
C ILE A 70 -9.77 -1.77 -15.46
N SER A 71 -9.68 -1.20 -14.26
CA SER A 71 -8.42 -0.67 -13.73
C SER A 71 -7.40 -1.78 -13.48
N ILE A 72 -7.82 -2.91 -12.90
CA ILE A 72 -6.97 -4.10 -12.68
C ILE A 72 -6.52 -4.69 -14.01
N THR A 73 -7.43 -4.87 -14.96
CA THR A 73 -7.10 -5.41 -16.30
C THR A 73 -6.10 -4.52 -17.02
N ARG A 74 -6.31 -3.19 -16.99
CA ARG A 74 -5.37 -2.24 -17.60
C ARG A 74 -4.02 -2.19 -16.87
N TRP A 75 -4.03 -2.25 -15.54
CA TRP A 75 -2.83 -2.32 -14.72
C TRP A 75 -2.00 -3.56 -15.06
N TRP A 76 -2.66 -4.74 -15.10
CA TRP A 76 -2.03 -6.00 -15.43
C TRP A 76 -1.50 -6.04 -16.86
N ALA A 77 -2.30 -5.59 -17.84
CA ALA A 77 -1.86 -5.55 -19.23
C ALA A 77 -0.63 -4.65 -19.41
N ARG A 78 -0.58 -3.49 -18.73
CA ARG A 78 0.57 -2.58 -18.77
C ARG A 78 1.78 -3.14 -18.04
N SER A 79 1.60 -3.87 -16.95
CA SER A 79 2.73 -4.43 -16.20
C SER A 79 3.48 -5.52 -16.97
N GLN A 80 2.88 -6.10 -18.01
CA GLN A 80 3.51 -7.09 -18.89
C GLN A 80 4.29 -6.48 -20.07
N GLN A 81 4.34 -5.15 -20.23
CA GLN A 81 4.91 -4.52 -21.43
C GLN A 81 6.44 -4.34 -21.41
N GLY A 82 7.10 -4.56 -20.28
CA GLY A 82 8.54 -4.42 -20.14
C GLY A 82 9.08 -5.18 -18.95
N GLU A 83 10.41 -5.27 -18.85
CA GLU A 83 11.09 -5.91 -17.70
C GLU A 83 10.83 -5.15 -16.39
N VAL A 84 10.71 -3.83 -16.47
CA VAL A 84 10.38 -2.94 -15.35
C VAL A 84 9.30 -1.97 -15.78
N THR A 85 8.21 -1.91 -15.01
CA THR A 85 7.09 -0.98 -15.22
C THR A 85 6.87 -0.16 -13.96
N LEU A 86 6.90 1.17 -14.09
CA LEU A 86 6.57 2.11 -13.02
C LEU A 86 5.21 2.76 -13.29
N LEU A 87 4.27 2.57 -12.37
CA LEU A 87 2.97 3.25 -12.39
C LEU A 87 2.89 4.17 -11.17
N VAL A 88 2.77 5.46 -11.42
CA VAL A 88 2.65 6.48 -10.37
C VAL A 88 1.18 6.87 -10.26
N GLY A 89 0.65 6.82 -9.04
CA GLY A 89 -0.76 7.11 -8.76
C GLY A 89 -0.94 7.59 -7.32
N HIS A 90 -2.14 7.41 -6.81
CA HIS A 90 -2.55 7.88 -5.49
C HIS A 90 -2.68 6.72 -4.49
N ASP A 91 -2.70 7.08 -3.21
CA ASP A 91 -3.00 6.21 -2.08
C ASP A 91 -4.30 5.39 -2.30
N SER A 92 -5.33 6.04 -2.85
CA SER A 92 -6.61 5.43 -3.23
C SER A 92 -6.46 4.34 -4.29
N ASN A 93 -5.50 4.45 -5.22
CA ASN A 93 -5.23 3.40 -6.20
C ASN A 93 -4.62 2.18 -5.51
N ILE A 94 -3.65 2.39 -4.61
CA ILE A 94 -3.02 1.32 -3.82
C ILE A 94 -4.06 0.62 -2.96
N ALA A 95 -4.82 1.37 -2.16
CA ALA A 95 -5.81 0.82 -1.25
C ALA A 95 -6.94 0.09 -1.99
N SER A 96 -7.37 0.62 -3.15
CA SER A 96 -8.33 -0.06 -4.03
C SER A 96 -7.76 -1.36 -4.58
N LEU A 97 -6.52 -1.37 -5.06
CA LEU A 97 -5.86 -2.55 -5.62
C LEU A 97 -5.68 -3.64 -4.55
N LEU A 98 -5.21 -3.28 -3.35
CA LEU A 98 -5.03 -4.21 -2.25
C LEU A 98 -6.35 -4.88 -1.84
N THR A 99 -7.43 -4.10 -1.80
CA THR A 99 -8.77 -4.63 -1.52
C THR A 99 -9.29 -5.49 -2.69
N ALA A 100 -9.01 -5.07 -3.93
CA ALA A 100 -9.44 -5.78 -5.12
C ALA A 100 -8.76 -7.14 -5.30
N LEU A 101 -7.52 -7.27 -4.88
CA LEU A 101 -6.80 -8.54 -4.98
C LEU A 101 -6.94 -9.40 -3.70
N ASP A 102 -7.71 -8.93 -2.71
CA ASP A 102 -7.95 -9.64 -1.45
C ASP A 102 -6.64 -9.99 -0.73
N PHE A 103 -5.80 -8.97 -0.53
CA PHE A 103 -4.60 -9.07 0.28
C PHE A 103 -4.94 -9.38 1.74
N LYS A 104 -4.09 -10.18 2.38
CA LYS A 104 -4.10 -10.36 3.83
C LYS A 104 -3.84 -9.02 4.52
N PRO A 105 -4.37 -8.81 5.73
CA PRO A 105 -4.00 -7.66 6.55
C PRO A 105 -2.49 -7.60 6.72
N TYR A 106 -1.93 -6.39 6.64
CA TYR A 106 -0.51 -6.12 6.81
C TYR A 106 -0.32 -4.95 7.77
N GLN A 107 0.90 -4.83 8.28
CA GLN A 107 1.35 -3.67 9.06
C GLN A 107 2.67 -3.19 8.47
N LEU A 108 2.89 -1.88 8.52
CA LEU A 108 4.10 -1.23 8.03
C LEU A 108 4.86 -0.66 9.23
N PRO A 109 5.86 -1.38 9.77
CA PRO A 109 6.67 -0.88 10.88
C PRO A 109 7.29 0.49 10.59
N GLY A 110 7.34 1.35 11.61
CA GLY A 110 7.89 2.70 11.50
C GLY A 110 7.04 3.66 10.66
N GLN A 111 5.76 3.36 10.44
CA GLN A 111 4.88 4.18 9.64
C GLN A 111 3.44 4.17 10.19
N TYR A 112 2.81 5.35 10.25
CA TYR A 112 1.44 5.54 10.72
C TYR A 112 0.41 5.40 9.60
N GLU A 113 0.79 5.68 8.36
CA GLU A 113 -0.05 5.53 7.18
C GLU A 113 -0.08 4.08 6.70
N ARG A 114 -1.26 3.60 6.28
CA ARG A 114 -1.36 2.29 5.61
C ARG A 114 -0.86 2.32 4.17
N THR A 115 -0.94 3.48 3.54
CA THR A 115 -0.46 3.75 2.19
C THR A 115 0.49 4.94 2.26
N PRO A 116 1.75 4.72 2.67
CA PRO A 116 2.67 5.80 2.99
C PRO A 116 3.00 6.66 1.77
N ILE A 117 3.30 7.94 2.01
CA ILE A 117 3.85 8.80 0.96
C ILE A 117 5.11 8.16 0.34
N GLY A 118 5.19 8.20 -1.00
CA GLY A 118 6.29 7.57 -1.74
C GLY A 118 6.33 6.03 -1.69
N GLY A 119 5.38 5.40 -1.00
CA GLY A 119 5.25 3.95 -0.88
C GLY A 119 4.97 3.25 -2.21
N LYS A 120 5.49 2.03 -2.36
CA LYS A 120 5.41 1.26 -3.61
C LYS A 120 4.98 -0.18 -3.32
N LEU A 121 4.01 -0.66 -4.08
CA LEU A 121 3.75 -2.10 -4.20
C LEU A 121 4.61 -2.68 -5.33
N LEU A 122 5.59 -3.48 -4.97
CA LEU A 122 6.53 -4.10 -5.88
C LEU A 122 6.12 -5.54 -6.18
N PHE A 123 5.56 -5.77 -7.36
CA PHE A 123 5.25 -7.10 -7.89
C PHE A 123 6.45 -7.62 -8.68
N GLN A 124 6.92 -8.82 -8.35
CA GLN A 124 8.17 -9.36 -8.86
C GLN A 124 7.92 -10.76 -9.40
N ARG A 125 8.17 -10.95 -10.70
CA ARG A 125 8.20 -12.28 -11.31
C ARG A 125 9.60 -12.85 -11.18
N TRP A 126 9.70 -14.01 -10.57
CA TRP A 126 10.95 -14.75 -10.39
C TRP A 126 10.87 -16.07 -11.14
N HIS A 127 11.99 -16.54 -11.67
CA HIS A 127 12.12 -17.87 -12.25
C HIS A 127 13.06 -18.70 -11.37
N ASP A 128 12.53 -19.75 -10.75
CA ASP A 128 13.30 -20.72 -9.96
C ASP A 128 13.82 -21.81 -10.90
N SER A 129 15.10 -21.73 -11.25
CA SER A 129 15.76 -22.68 -12.16
C SER A 129 15.88 -24.09 -11.59
N ALA A 130 15.93 -24.25 -10.27
CA ALA A 130 16.04 -25.56 -9.65
C ALA A 130 14.73 -26.34 -9.77
N GLY A 131 13.60 -25.66 -9.58
CA GLY A 131 12.26 -26.23 -9.73
C GLY A 131 11.65 -26.06 -11.13
N ASN A 132 12.33 -25.37 -12.05
CA ASN A 132 11.84 -24.92 -13.35
C ASN A 132 10.41 -24.33 -13.27
N ARG A 133 10.22 -23.34 -12.41
CA ARG A 133 8.91 -22.77 -12.10
C ARG A 133 8.96 -21.25 -11.93
N ASP A 134 7.88 -20.60 -12.33
CA ASP A 134 7.73 -19.16 -12.15
C ASP A 134 6.99 -18.83 -10.84
N LEU A 135 7.49 -17.81 -10.15
CA LEU A 135 7.04 -17.38 -8.84
C LEU A 135 6.69 -15.88 -8.88
N MET A 136 5.81 -15.48 -7.98
CA MET A 136 5.43 -14.09 -7.73
C MET A 136 5.80 -13.74 -6.29
N LYS A 137 6.52 -12.63 -6.11
CA LYS A 137 6.75 -12.01 -4.79
C LYS A 137 6.22 -10.59 -4.81
N ILE A 138 5.52 -10.22 -3.74
CA ILE A 138 4.91 -8.89 -3.62
C ILE A 138 5.44 -8.27 -2.34
N GLU A 139 6.03 -7.09 -2.44
CA GLU A 139 6.54 -6.34 -1.30
C GLU A 139 5.98 -4.92 -1.27
N TYR A 140 5.69 -4.42 -0.08
CA TYR A 140 5.53 -3.00 0.16
C TYR A 140 6.91 -2.41 0.46
N VAL A 141 7.41 -1.51 -0.39
CA VAL A 141 8.67 -0.79 -0.19
C VAL A 141 8.37 0.68 0.09
N TYR A 142 8.84 1.20 1.22
CA TYR A 142 8.48 2.54 1.69
C TYR A 142 9.56 3.13 2.63
N GLN A 143 9.53 4.44 2.83
CA GLN A 143 10.34 5.10 3.85
C GLN A 143 9.57 5.13 5.18
N SER A 144 10.27 4.92 6.29
CA SER A 144 9.70 5.18 7.62
C SER A 144 9.38 6.66 7.80
N THR A 145 8.56 6.98 8.82
CA THR A 145 8.24 8.36 9.20
C THR A 145 9.51 9.19 9.45
N GLU A 146 10.53 8.60 10.09
CA GLU A 146 11.82 9.26 10.33
C GLU A 146 12.65 9.39 9.06
N GLN A 147 12.71 8.37 8.20
CA GLN A 147 13.43 8.46 6.92
C GLN A 147 12.86 9.56 6.01
N LEU A 148 11.54 9.77 6.06
CA LEU A 148 10.88 10.87 5.35
C LEU A 148 11.27 12.21 5.96
N ARG A 149 11.06 12.38 7.27
CA ARG A 149 11.30 13.66 7.97
C ARG A 149 12.76 14.11 7.89
N ASN A 150 13.69 13.18 8.03
CA ASN A 150 15.12 13.48 8.06
C ASN A 150 15.74 13.55 6.65
N ALA A 151 14.96 13.22 5.61
CA ALA A 151 15.43 13.09 4.24
C ALA A 151 16.66 12.17 4.12
N ASP A 152 16.61 11.03 4.81
CA ASP A 152 17.72 10.07 4.85
C ASP A 152 18.09 9.59 3.45
N ALA A 153 19.39 9.60 3.14
CA ALA A 153 19.90 9.03 1.89
C ALA A 153 19.74 7.49 1.91
N LEU A 154 18.93 6.97 0.99
CA LEU A 154 18.64 5.55 0.90
C LEU A 154 19.68 4.81 0.04
N THR A 155 20.24 3.75 0.60
CA THR A 155 21.24 2.88 -0.06
C THR A 155 20.94 1.42 0.23
N LEU A 156 21.74 0.48 -0.28
CA LEU A 156 21.59 -0.93 0.11
C LEU A 156 21.99 -1.17 1.58
N GLN A 157 22.88 -0.34 2.12
CA GLN A 157 23.32 -0.39 3.52
C GLN A 157 22.32 0.32 4.45
N THR A 158 21.65 1.36 3.95
CA THR A 158 20.59 2.11 4.63
C THR A 158 19.30 2.02 3.80
N PRO A 159 18.65 0.84 3.75
CA PRO A 159 17.55 0.62 2.81
C PRO A 159 16.25 1.29 3.25
N PRO A 160 15.31 1.50 2.31
CA PRO A 160 13.92 1.71 2.68
C PRO A 160 13.38 0.47 3.43
N GLN A 161 12.31 0.68 4.19
CA GLN A 161 11.57 -0.41 4.81
C GLN A 161 10.93 -1.32 3.74
N ARG A 162 10.83 -2.61 4.05
CA ARG A 162 10.21 -3.61 3.18
C ARG A 162 9.32 -4.54 4.00
N VAL A 163 8.11 -4.78 3.52
CA VAL A 163 7.19 -5.78 4.08
C VAL A 163 6.71 -6.69 2.97
N THR A 164 6.95 -8.00 3.11
CA THR A 164 6.38 -8.98 2.17
C THR A 164 4.88 -9.09 2.40
N LEU A 165 4.10 -8.99 1.33
CA LEU A 165 2.64 -9.08 1.34
C LEU A 165 2.20 -10.45 0.85
N ALA A 166 0.99 -10.85 1.25
CA ALA A 166 0.40 -12.10 0.82
C ALA A 166 -1.07 -11.90 0.43
N LEU A 167 -1.52 -12.66 -0.56
CA LEU A 167 -2.90 -12.70 -1.01
C LEU A 167 -3.61 -13.87 -0.32
N ASN A 168 -4.90 -13.74 -0.01
CA ASN A 168 -5.67 -14.90 0.47
C ASN A 168 -5.74 -15.99 -0.61
N GLY A 169 -5.88 -15.60 -1.88
CA GLY A 169 -5.93 -16.51 -3.02
C GLY A 169 -4.56 -16.98 -3.55
N CYS A 170 -3.44 -16.46 -3.03
CA CYS A 170 -2.08 -16.88 -3.39
C CYS A 170 -1.21 -16.93 -2.12
N PRO A 171 -1.32 -18.00 -1.31
CA PRO A 171 -0.48 -18.19 -0.14
C PRO A 171 1.01 -18.19 -0.54
N VAL A 172 1.84 -17.59 0.31
CA VAL A 172 3.29 -17.51 0.12
C VAL A 172 4.01 -18.58 0.93
N ASP A 173 5.17 -19.02 0.45
CA ASP A 173 6.12 -19.86 1.19
C ASP A 173 6.94 -19.06 2.20
N ASP A 174 7.88 -19.73 2.89
CA ASP A 174 8.75 -19.13 3.92
C ASP A 174 9.68 -18.04 3.35
N GLN A 175 9.88 -18.00 2.03
CA GLN A 175 10.68 -16.99 1.34
C GLN A 175 9.83 -15.84 0.77
N GLY A 176 8.50 -15.93 0.91
CA GLY A 176 7.55 -14.93 0.46
C GLY A 176 7.10 -15.07 -0.99
N PHE A 177 7.31 -16.24 -1.61
CA PHE A 177 6.91 -16.50 -2.99
C PHE A 177 5.58 -17.24 -3.07
N CYS A 178 4.75 -16.89 -4.04
CA CYS A 178 3.59 -17.69 -4.44
C CYS A 178 3.71 -18.13 -5.91
N PRO A 179 3.18 -19.30 -6.32
CA PRO A 179 3.26 -19.74 -7.71
C PRO A 179 2.61 -18.74 -8.68
N LEU A 180 3.30 -18.41 -9.77
CA LEU A 180 2.82 -17.39 -10.72
C LEU A 180 1.45 -17.76 -11.31
N GLU A 181 1.21 -19.03 -11.59
CA GLU A 181 -0.08 -19.51 -12.11
C GLU A 181 -1.23 -19.30 -11.13
N THR A 182 -0.98 -19.48 -9.82
CA THR A 182 -1.96 -19.18 -8.78
C THR A 182 -2.24 -17.68 -8.72
N PHE A 183 -1.20 -16.86 -8.81
CA PHE A 183 -1.35 -15.41 -8.87
C PHE A 183 -2.17 -14.95 -10.09
N LYS A 184 -1.91 -15.50 -11.28
CA LYS A 184 -2.68 -15.21 -12.51
C LYS A 184 -4.16 -15.53 -12.34
N LYS A 185 -4.51 -16.64 -11.66
CA LYS A 185 -5.92 -16.97 -11.34
C LYS A 185 -6.56 -15.87 -10.49
N VAL A 186 -5.88 -15.38 -9.45
CA VAL A 186 -6.37 -14.27 -8.62
C VAL A 186 -6.60 -13.00 -9.45
N ILE A 187 -5.66 -12.62 -10.33
CA ILE A 187 -5.83 -11.46 -11.21
C ILE A 187 -7.02 -11.64 -12.14
N ASN A 188 -7.14 -12.80 -12.79
CA ASN A 188 -8.23 -13.08 -13.73
C ASN A 188 -9.59 -13.12 -13.04
N GLU A 189 -9.68 -13.60 -11.80
CA GLU A 189 -10.90 -13.56 -11.00
C GLU A 189 -11.25 -12.13 -10.57
N ALA A 190 -10.26 -11.31 -10.21
CA ALA A 190 -10.48 -9.91 -9.85
C ALA A 190 -10.83 -9.03 -11.06
N ALA A 191 -10.48 -9.45 -12.28
CA ALA A 191 -10.77 -8.75 -13.52
C ALA A 191 -12.18 -9.03 -14.09
N LYS A 192 -12.91 -10.02 -13.55
CA LYS A 192 -14.30 -10.35 -13.93
C LYS A 192 -15.28 -9.42 -13.24
#